data_AF-A0A6J4F743-F1
#
_entry.id   AF-A0A6J4F743-F1
#
_cell.length_a   1.000
_cell.length_b   1.000
_cell.length_c   1.000
_cell.angle_alpha   90.00
_cell.angle_beta   90.00
_cell.angle_gamma   90.00
#
_symmetry.space_group_name_H-M   'P 1'
#
loop_
_entity.id
_entity.type
_entity.pdbx_description
1 polymer ?
#
loop_
_entity_poly.entity_id
_entity_poly.type
_entity_poly.pdbx_seq_one_letter_code
_entity_poly.pdbx_strand_id
1 'polypeptide(L)'
;MIAMKRVLLVALVLAGCALPPPDQPAHYQRMGRFLGLVANCGCSDIGRDRMLAEYPRALGGRYTPDEVKAMRGYVDLGAHEKYENQFLICAEVCSQTCMVNAVAEPLGGRVTPGVPACLVSERDLHLTFGETGGDNWP
;
A
#
# COMPACT_ATOMS: atom_id res chain seq x y z
N MET A 1 35.23 -22.25 24.19
CA MET A 1 34.87 -21.47 22.97
C MET A 1 33.73 -22.10 22.14
N ILE A 2 32.79 -22.85 22.74
CA ILE A 2 31.69 -23.52 21.99
C ILE A 2 30.33 -22.84 22.24
N ALA A 3 30.16 -22.17 23.39
CA ALA A 3 28.91 -21.51 23.76
C ALA A 3 28.57 -20.29 22.89
N MET A 4 29.58 -19.49 22.48
CA MET A 4 29.36 -18.24 21.75
C MET A 4 28.86 -18.46 20.31
N LYS A 5 29.22 -19.60 19.70
CA LYS A 5 28.88 -19.95 18.31
C LYS A 5 27.42 -20.43 18.16
N ARG A 6 26.82 -20.96 19.23
CA ARG A 6 25.42 -21.41 19.25
C ARG A 6 24.42 -20.26 19.45
N VAL A 7 24.81 -19.21 20.17
CA VAL A 7 23.96 -18.03 20.41
C VAL A 7 23.75 -17.23 19.11
N LEU A 8 24.77 -17.13 18.25
CA LEU A 8 24.66 -16.38 16.99
C LEU A 8 23.68 -17.02 15.98
N LEU A 9 23.61 -18.36 15.93
CA LEU A 9 22.73 -19.09 15.01
C LEU A 9 21.26 -19.00 15.42
N VAL A 10 20.95 -18.96 16.71
CA VAL A 10 19.57 -18.80 17.21
C VAL A 10 19.06 -17.37 16.96
N ALA A 11 19.93 -16.36 17.08
CA ALA A 11 19.56 -14.97 16.77
C ALA A 11 19.27 -14.74 15.28
N LEU A 12 20.00 -15.40 14.37
CA LEU A 12 19.75 -15.35 12.92
C LEU A 12 18.45 -16.04 12.49
N VAL A 13 18.05 -17.13 13.16
CA VAL A 13 16.78 -17.82 12.90
C VAL A 13 15.59 -17.03 13.44
N LEU A 14 15.73 -16.37 14.59
CA LEU A 14 14.67 -15.50 15.15
C LEU A 14 14.52 -14.18 14.37
N ALA A 15 15.59 -13.66 13.77
CA ALA A 15 15.53 -12.48 12.91
C ALA A 15 14.88 -12.74 11.54
N GLY A 16 14.84 -14.00 11.09
CA GLY A 16 14.17 -14.41 9.84
C GLY A 16 12.64 -14.48 9.93
N CYS A 17 12.06 -14.37 11.13
CA CYS A 17 10.62 -14.48 11.38
C CYS A 17 9.90 -13.13 11.48
N ALA A 18 10.57 -12.01 11.18
CA ALA A 18 10.04 -10.68 11.50
C ALA A 18 9.39 -9.93 10.33
N LEU A 19 9.48 -10.42 9.09
CA LEU A 19 8.90 -9.76 7.92
C LEU A 19 7.83 -10.64 7.27
N PRO A 20 6.67 -10.06 6.86
CA PRO A 20 5.67 -10.78 6.09
C PRO A 20 6.31 -11.41 4.84
N PRO A 21 5.84 -12.58 4.38
CA PRO A 21 6.30 -13.16 3.13
C PRO A 21 6.20 -12.14 1.98
N PRO A 22 7.16 -12.12 1.04
CA PRO A 22 7.13 -11.24 -0.14
C PRO A 22 5.82 -11.30 -0.91
N ASP A 23 5.23 -12.49 -0.93
CA ASP A 23 4.09 -12.81 -1.79
C ASP A 23 2.75 -12.60 -1.08
N GLN A 24 2.77 -12.19 0.20
CA GLN A 24 1.56 -11.92 0.96
C GLN A 24 0.93 -10.61 0.48
N PRO A 25 -0.30 -10.61 -0.04
CA PRO A 25 -1.01 -9.38 -0.38
C PRO A 25 -1.10 -8.45 0.83
N ALA A 26 -1.05 -7.14 0.59
CA ALA A 26 -1.27 -6.17 1.65
C ALA A 26 -2.61 -6.42 2.37
N HIS A 27 -2.67 -6.16 3.67
CA HIS A 27 -3.90 -6.25 4.43
C HIS A 27 -4.95 -5.31 3.81
N TYR A 28 -6.22 -5.73 3.79
CA TYR A 28 -7.27 -5.05 3.02
C TYR A 28 -7.41 -3.56 3.37
N GLN A 29 -7.13 -3.19 4.63
CA GLN A 29 -7.15 -1.79 5.08
C GLN A 29 -6.06 -0.95 4.40
N ARG A 30 -4.83 -1.49 4.32
CA ARG A 30 -3.67 -0.83 3.72
C ARG A 30 -3.81 -0.75 2.21
N MET A 31 -4.25 -1.86 1.59
CA MET A 31 -4.57 -1.88 0.17
C MET A 31 -5.67 -0.87 -0.19
N GLY A 32 -6.74 -0.80 0.61
CA GLY A 32 -7.81 0.17 0.42
C GLY A 32 -7.31 1.61 0.51
N ARG A 33 -6.55 1.95 1.57
CA ARG A 33 -5.94 3.28 1.70
C ARG A 33 -5.04 3.61 0.51
N PHE A 34 -4.20 2.68 0.08
CA PHE A 34 -3.33 2.85 -1.09
C PHE A 34 -4.12 3.16 -2.37
N LEU A 35 -5.17 2.39 -2.68
CA LEU A 35 -6.07 2.64 -3.82
C LEU A 35 -6.67 4.05 -3.77
N GLY A 36 -7.20 4.45 -2.60
CA GLY A 36 -7.74 5.79 -2.40
C GLY A 36 -6.69 6.88 -2.64
N LEU A 37 -5.49 6.71 -2.10
CA LEU A 37 -4.39 7.66 -2.24
C LEU A 37 -3.87 7.75 -3.69
N VAL A 38 -3.82 6.66 -4.44
CA VAL A 38 -3.46 6.68 -5.88
C VAL A 38 -4.39 7.63 -6.65
N ALA A 39 -5.68 7.60 -6.35
CA ALA A 39 -6.67 8.48 -6.98
C ALA A 39 -6.62 9.91 -6.41
N ASN A 40 -6.45 10.07 -5.09
CA ASN A 40 -6.37 11.37 -4.42
C ASN A 40 -5.14 12.18 -4.88
N CYS A 41 -3.99 11.52 -4.97
CA CYS A 41 -2.71 12.10 -5.33
C CYS A 41 -2.50 12.22 -6.85
N GLY A 42 -3.40 11.66 -7.67
CA GLY A 42 -3.30 11.71 -9.13
C GLY A 42 -2.13 10.91 -9.70
N CYS A 43 -1.71 9.83 -9.03
CA CYS A 43 -0.59 9.00 -9.47
C CYS A 43 -0.90 8.28 -10.81
N SER A 44 -2.18 7.98 -11.04
CA SER A 44 -2.74 7.62 -12.35
C SER A 44 -3.90 8.58 -12.64
N ASP A 45 -4.28 8.74 -13.90
CA ASP A 45 -5.45 9.57 -14.31
C ASP A 45 -6.81 8.99 -13.87
N ILE A 46 -6.81 8.09 -12.88
CA ILE A 46 -7.99 7.51 -12.27
C ILE A 46 -8.47 8.44 -11.16
N GLY A 47 -9.60 9.09 -11.40
CA GLY A 47 -10.27 9.91 -10.40
C GLY A 47 -10.88 9.08 -9.25
N ARG A 48 -11.18 9.77 -8.14
CA ARG A 48 -11.73 9.18 -6.91
C ARG A 48 -13.02 8.38 -7.14
N ASP A 49 -13.97 8.94 -7.89
CA ASP A 49 -15.25 8.29 -8.17
C ASP A 49 -15.07 6.97 -8.91
N ARG A 50 -14.18 6.96 -9.90
CA ARG A 50 -13.84 5.76 -10.66
C ARG A 50 -13.16 4.72 -9.79
N MET A 51 -12.21 5.14 -8.96
CA MET A 51 -11.55 4.24 -8.01
C MET A 51 -12.58 3.61 -7.07
N LEU A 52 -13.50 4.38 -6.48
CA LEU A 52 -14.54 3.85 -5.58
C LEU A 52 -15.53 2.90 -6.26
N ALA A 53 -15.88 3.17 -7.52
CA ALA A 53 -16.80 2.34 -8.28
C ALA A 53 -16.15 1.03 -8.76
N GLU A 54 -14.87 1.07 -9.12
CA GLU A 54 -14.22 -0.01 -9.86
C GLU A 54 -13.07 -0.71 -9.12
N TYR A 55 -12.70 -0.29 -7.90
CA TYR A 55 -11.54 -0.85 -7.18
C TYR A 55 -11.52 -2.39 -7.08
N PRO A 56 -12.63 -3.15 -7.02
CA PRO A 56 -12.53 -4.61 -6.98
C PRO A 56 -11.81 -5.21 -8.19
N ARG A 57 -11.86 -4.53 -9.35
CA ARG A 57 -11.11 -4.94 -10.56
C ARG A 57 -9.60 -4.85 -10.37
N ALA A 58 -9.13 -3.90 -9.58
CA ALA A 58 -7.70 -3.70 -9.29
C ALA A 58 -7.11 -4.77 -8.35
N LEU A 59 -7.96 -5.53 -7.65
CA LEU A 59 -7.53 -6.50 -6.65
C LEU A 59 -7.06 -7.84 -7.23
N GLY A 60 -7.49 -8.18 -8.45
CA GLY A 60 -7.13 -9.42 -9.14
C GLY A 60 -7.55 -10.69 -8.38
N GLY A 61 -8.65 -10.64 -7.62
CA GLY A 61 -9.22 -11.81 -6.92
C GLY A 61 -8.45 -12.29 -5.68
N ARG A 62 -7.50 -11.50 -5.16
CA ARG A 62 -6.64 -11.89 -4.02
C ARG A 62 -7.30 -11.79 -2.64
N TYR A 63 -8.49 -11.20 -2.58
CA TYR A 63 -9.22 -10.94 -1.35
C TYR A 63 -10.57 -11.64 -1.39
N THR A 64 -11.03 -12.10 -0.24
CA THR A 64 -12.38 -12.65 -0.06
C THR A 64 -13.44 -11.57 -0.29
N PRO A 65 -14.69 -11.93 -0.63
CA PRO A 65 -15.76 -10.95 -0.82
C PRO A 65 -15.98 -10.03 0.40
N ASP A 66 -15.82 -10.55 1.61
CA ASP A 66 -15.98 -9.80 2.85
C ASP A 66 -14.85 -8.77 3.04
N GLU A 67 -13.61 -9.15 2.72
CA GLU A 67 -12.47 -8.21 2.73
C GLU A 67 -12.64 -7.14 1.66
N VAL A 68 -13.09 -7.50 0.45
CA VAL A 68 -13.39 -6.52 -0.60
C VAL A 68 -14.44 -5.54 -0.10
N LYS A 69 -15.52 -6.01 0.54
CA LYS A 69 -16.56 -5.15 1.10
C LYS A 69 -16.02 -4.22 2.19
N ALA A 70 -15.20 -4.74 3.11
CA ALA A 70 -14.59 -3.97 4.19
C ALA A 70 -13.58 -2.93 3.65
N MET A 71 -12.88 -3.25 2.56
CA MET A 71 -11.89 -2.39 1.91
C MET A 71 -12.49 -1.07 1.41
N ARG A 72 -13.77 -1.05 1.02
CA ARG A 72 -14.43 0.14 0.47
C ARG A 72 -14.28 1.38 1.36
N GLY A 73 -14.43 1.22 2.68
CA GLY A 73 -14.29 2.32 3.63
C GLY A 73 -12.88 2.92 3.63
N TYR A 74 -11.86 2.09 3.44
CA TYR A 74 -10.46 2.54 3.38
C TYR A 74 -10.10 3.15 2.03
N VAL A 75 -10.71 2.70 0.93
CA VAL A 75 -10.61 3.37 -0.38
C VAL A 75 -11.20 4.76 -0.29
N ASP A 76 -12.38 4.89 0.32
CA ASP A 76 -13.05 6.17 0.49
C ASP A 76 -12.27 7.12 1.40
N LEU A 77 -11.74 6.60 2.52
CA LEU A 77 -10.86 7.34 3.41
C LEU A 77 -9.65 7.87 2.64
N GLY A 78 -8.85 7.00 2.03
CA GLY A 78 -7.65 7.41 1.29
C GLY A 78 -7.95 8.38 0.13
N ALA A 79 -9.10 8.23 -0.53
CA ALA A 79 -9.56 9.11 -1.60
C ALA A 79 -9.85 10.53 -1.10
N HIS A 80 -10.19 10.70 0.18
CA HIS A 80 -10.59 11.98 0.77
C HIS A 80 -9.65 12.52 1.85
N GLU A 81 -8.64 11.74 2.25
CA GLU A 81 -7.60 12.14 3.19
C GLU A 81 -6.99 13.49 2.81
N LYS A 82 -6.86 14.38 3.80
CA LYS A 82 -6.23 15.69 3.72
C LYS A 82 -5.43 15.94 4.98
N TYR A 83 -4.11 15.92 4.84
CA TYR A 83 -3.16 16.17 5.92
C TYR A 83 -2.24 17.34 5.59
N GLU A 84 -1.50 17.85 6.58
CA GLU A 84 -0.52 18.91 6.34
C GLU A 84 0.69 18.40 5.55
N ASN A 85 1.10 17.16 5.83
CA ASN A 85 2.16 16.46 5.10
C ASN A 85 1.66 15.75 3.82
N GLN A 86 0.54 16.18 3.23
CA GLN A 86 -0.06 15.54 2.05
C GLN A 86 0.92 15.41 0.87
N PHE A 87 1.81 16.37 0.69
CA PHE A 87 2.83 16.30 -0.36
C PHE A 87 3.76 15.09 -0.18
N LEU A 88 4.19 14.80 1.06
CA LEU A 88 5.05 13.64 1.37
C LEU A 88 4.29 12.33 1.13
N ILE A 89 3.04 12.25 1.60
CA ILE A 89 2.17 11.10 1.36
C ILE A 89 2.05 10.82 -0.14
N CYS A 90 1.75 11.85 -0.93
CA CYS A 90 1.58 11.69 -2.38
C CYS A 90 2.88 11.34 -3.09
N ALA A 91 4.00 11.95 -2.69
CA ALA A 91 5.31 11.60 -3.24
C ALA A 91 5.65 10.13 -2.98
N GLU A 92 5.42 9.62 -1.76
CA GLU A 92 5.68 8.22 -1.42
C GLU A 92 4.77 7.26 -2.21
N VAL A 93 3.46 7.53 -2.26
CA VAL A 93 2.50 6.68 -2.99
C VAL A 93 2.82 6.64 -4.47
N CYS A 94 3.05 7.79 -5.11
CA CYS A 94 3.34 7.84 -6.54
C CYS A 94 4.74 7.28 -6.89
N SER A 95 5.69 7.27 -5.94
CA SER A 95 7.01 6.67 -6.17
C SER A 95 7.00 5.14 -6.27
N GLN A 96 5.98 4.48 -5.68
CA GLN A 96 5.79 3.02 -5.70
C GLN A 96 5.23 2.55 -7.05
N THR A 97 5.95 2.87 -8.12
CA THR A 97 5.47 2.87 -9.51
C THR A 97 4.91 1.52 -9.97
N CYS A 98 5.56 0.40 -9.63
CA CYS A 98 5.06 -0.93 -10.02
C CYS A 98 3.73 -1.27 -9.33
N MET A 99 3.53 -0.80 -8.10
CA MET A 99 2.28 -0.99 -7.35
C MET A 99 1.18 -0.09 -7.91
N VAL A 100 1.51 1.16 -8.25
CA VAL A 100 0.59 2.09 -8.93
C VAL A 100 0.14 1.50 -10.26
N ASN A 101 1.05 0.98 -11.08
CA ASN A 101 0.69 0.30 -12.33
C ASN A 101 -0.21 -0.91 -12.09
N ALA A 102 0.04 -1.69 -11.02
CA ALA A 102 -0.79 -2.86 -10.70
C ALA A 102 -2.25 -2.53 -10.39
N VAL A 103 -2.53 -1.34 -9.85
CA VAL A 103 -3.91 -0.86 -9.66
C VAL A 103 -4.44 -0.04 -10.83
N ALA A 104 -3.58 0.68 -11.55
CA ALA A 104 -3.97 1.51 -12.68
C ALA A 104 -4.31 0.70 -13.94
N GLU A 105 -3.51 -0.31 -14.28
CA GLU A 105 -3.69 -1.14 -15.47
C GLU A 105 -5.07 -1.80 -15.55
N PRO A 106 -5.58 -2.50 -14.50
CA PRO A 106 -6.86 -3.20 -14.57
C PRO A 106 -8.06 -2.24 -14.70
N LEU A 107 -7.84 -0.99 -14.31
CA LEU A 107 -8.80 0.11 -14.39
C LEU A 107 -8.62 0.93 -15.68
N GLY A 108 -7.66 0.59 -16.55
CA GLY A 108 -7.38 1.35 -17.78
C GLY A 108 -6.95 2.79 -17.51
N GLY A 109 -6.21 3.02 -16.42
CA GLY A 109 -5.56 4.29 -16.14
C GLY A 109 -4.16 4.40 -16.76
N ARG A 110 -3.59 5.59 -16.68
CA ARG A 110 -2.22 5.90 -17.09
C ARG A 110 -1.23 5.14 -16.22
N VAL A 111 -0.29 4.50 -16.90
CA VAL A 111 0.81 3.73 -16.32
C VAL A 111 2.14 4.37 -16.66
N THR A 112 3.16 4.10 -15.84
CA THR A 112 4.53 4.47 -16.17
C THR A 112 5.12 3.47 -17.17
N PRO A 113 5.53 3.91 -18.38
CA PRO A 113 6.10 3.01 -19.38
C PRO A 113 7.37 2.32 -18.91
N GLY A 114 7.54 1.04 -19.27
CA GLY A 114 8.73 0.27 -18.95
C GLY A 114 8.82 -0.25 -17.51
N VAL A 115 7.83 0.04 -16.66
CA VAL A 115 7.73 -0.52 -15.30
C VAL A 115 6.61 -1.54 -15.26
N PRO A 116 6.89 -2.84 -15.06
CA PRO A 116 5.83 -3.84 -14.96
C PRO A 116 5.03 -3.68 -13.67
N ALA A 117 3.73 -3.99 -13.71
CA ALA A 117 2.92 -4.15 -12.52
C ALA A 117 3.50 -5.21 -11.57
N CYS A 118 3.49 -4.93 -10.26
CA CYS A 118 3.96 -5.84 -9.21
C CYS A 118 2.84 -6.12 -8.18
N LEU A 119 3.02 -7.13 -7.33
CA LEU A 119 2.10 -7.35 -6.21
C LEU A 119 2.20 -6.18 -5.23
N VAL A 120 1.06 -5.63 -4.82
CA VAL A 120 0.98 -4.77 -3.64
C VAL A 120 1.01 -5.66 -2.40
N SER A 121 2.21 -5.88 -1.86
CA SER A 121 2.44 -6.82 -0.75
C SER A 121 2.43 -6.11 0.60
N GLU A 122 2.13 -6.84 1.67
CA GLU A 122 2.18 -6.30 3.03
C GLU A 122 3.59 -5.82 3.40
N ARG A 123 4.60 -6.53 2.91
CA ARG A 123 6.00 -6.22 3.18
C ARG A 123 6.48 -4.97 2.47
N ASP A 124 6.14 -4.81 1.19
CA ASP A 124 6.75 -3.80 0.32
C ASP A 124 5.90 -2.53 0.20
N LEU A 125 4.60 -2.59 0.52
CA LEU A 125 3.74 -1.41 0.52
C LEU A 125 4.20 -0.47 1.62
N HIS A 126 4.49 0.78 1.28
CA HIS A 126 4.80 1.84 2.24
C HIS A 126 3.72 2.91 2.19
N LEU A 127 3.28 3.37 3.36
CA LEU A 127 2.26 4.41 3.47
C LEU A 127 2.60 5.38 4.61
N THR A 128 3.04 6.57 4.24
CA THR A 128 3.28 7.69 5.17
C THR A 128 2.01 7.98 5.97
N PHE A 129 2.17 8.21 7.28
CA PHE A 129 1.08 8.60 8.16
C PHE A 129 0.69 10.07 7.95
N GLY A 130 -0.59 10.36 8.11
CA GLY A 130 -1.09 11.73 8.06
C GLY A 130 -0.72 12.52 9.31
N GLU A 131 -0.22 13.73 9.11
CA GLU A 131 0.02 14.70 10.18
C GLU A 131 -1.05 15.79 10.12
N THR A 132 -1.74 16.02 11.23
CA THR A 132 -2.59 17.19 11.46
C THR A 132 -1.84 18.09 12.42
N GLY A 133 -1.49 19.32 12.02
CA GLY A 133 -0.63 20.19 12.80
C GLY A 133 -1.16 20.37 14.22
N GLY A 134 -0.34 19.95 15.19
CA GLY A 134 -0.76 19.89 16.58
C GLY A 134 0.15 19.08 17.50
N ASP A 135 0.95 18.14 16.97
CA ASP A 135 1.79 17.29 17.81
C ASP A 135 3.21 17.86 17.95
N ASN A 136 3.29 19.14 18.33
CA ASN A 136 4.37 19.62 19.20
C ASN A 136 3.80 19.65 20.62
N TRP A 137 3.63 18.48 21.22
CA TRP A 137 3.48 18.34 22.67
C TRP A 137 4.59 17.42 23.18
N PRO A 138 5.35 17.80 24.22
CA PRO A 138 6.38 16.94 24.80
C PRO A 138 5.81 15.64 25.39
#